data_AF-A0A7K4H7I2-F1
#
_entry.id   AF-A0A7K4H7I2-F1
#
_cell.length_a   1.000
_cell.length_b   1.000
_cell.length_c   1.000
_cell.angle_alpha   90.00
_cell.angle_beta   90.00
_cell.angle_gamma   90.00
#
_symmetry.space_group_name_H-M   'P 1'
#
loop_
_entity.id
_entity.type
_entity.pdbx_description
1 polymer ?
#
loop_
_entity_poly.entity_id
_entity_poly.type
_entity_poly.pdbx_seq_one_letter_code
_entity_poly.pdbx_strand_id
1 'polypeptide(L)'
;MADFHIKTFYGQKKSIRVTSPSKQVPHIFLSCINRKDDGSWEKTSEGEGKTVRLSIEEIICILEVLYRRSANWRGYHVFKERKTEIYVGWEDESRQVLRVKIGEHIKKLRFPNLNFMTLLLDHILNEKIEFATSGTFDTKTIEKVEVDEEVEFGLFSEHITARDGLHIVETTEFSASRSTVEINAKIKVESPKALLITLHSGEEFWIPKSTIHSDYDVSEKNELQKLIVDKWIIEKHKILK
;
A
#
# COMPACT_ATOMS: atom_id res chain seq x y z
N MET A 1 -21.12 19.05 2.30
CA MET A 1 -20.60 17.70 2.62
C MET A 1 -19.56 17.83 3.71
N ALA A 2 -19.42 16.82 4.58
CA ALA A 2 -18.38 16.80 5.60
C ALA A 2 -16.99 16.73 4.94
N ASP A 3 -15.97 17.30 5.57
CA ASP A 3 -14.60 17.27 5.05
C ASP A 3 -13.80 16.05 5.55
N PHE A 4 -14.25 15.41 6.63
CA PHE A 4 -13.59 14.27 7.24
C PHE A 4 -14.62 13.19 7.62
N HIS A 5 -14.16 11.94 7.67
CA HIS A 5 -15.00 10.80 8.07
C HIS A 5 -14.30 9.98 9.15
N ILE A 6 -15.06 9.60 10.20
CA ILE A 6 -14.57 8.67 11.22
C ILE A 6 -15.67 7.65 11.49
N LYS A 7 -15.36 6.37 11.28
CA LYS A 7 -16.27 5.27 11.60
C LYS A 7 -15.53 4.12 12.25
N THR A 8 -15.96 3.75 13.45
CA THR A 8 -15.49 2.54 14.13
C THR A 8 -16.54 1.43 14.07
N PHE A 9 -16.08 0.23 13.76
CA PHE A 9 -16.84 -1.02 13.73
C PHE A 9 -16.42 -1.90 14.90
N TYR A 10 -17.11 -1.74 16.02
CA TYR A 10 -16.84 -2.50 17.24
C TYR A 10 -17.25 -3.97 17.12
N GLY A 11 -16.48 -4.82 17.76
CA GLY A 11 -16.84 -6.19 18.12
C GLY A 11 -16.64 -6.39 19.63
N GLN A 12 -16.73 -7.63 20.11
CA GLN A 12 -16.60 -7.91 21.55
C GLN A 12 -15.20 -7.59 22.09
N LYS A 13 -14.15 -8.01 21.35
CA LYS A 13 -12.74 -7.85 21.77
C LYS A 13 -11.87 -7.12 20.75
N LYS A 14 -12.39 -6.88 19.55
CA LYS A 14 -11.62 -6.36 18.42
C LYS A 14 -12.46 -5.35 17.67
N SER A 15 -11.85 -4.29 17.17
CA SER A 15 -12.52 -3.31 16.34
C SER A 15 -11.65 -2.88 15.17
N ILE A 16 -12.30 -2.32 14.16
CA ILE A 16 -11.63 -1.67 13.04
C ILE A 16 -12.20 -0.26 12.88
N ARG A 17 -11.35 0.72 12.65
CA ARG A 17 -11.70 2.13 12.47
C ARG A 17 -11.21 2.60 11.11
N VAL A 18 -12.11 3.23 10.36
CA VAL A 18 -11.80 3.99 9.15
C VAL A 18 -11.78 5.47 9.53
N THR A 19 -10.70 6.14 9.18
CA THR A 19 -10.53 7.59 9.34
C THR A 19 -10.13 8.18 7.99
N SER A 20 -10.98 9.01 7.41
CA SER A 20 -10.63 9.84 6.27
C SER A 20 -10.30 11.24 6.75
N PRO A 21 -9.06 11.74 6.55
CA PRO A 21 -8.75 13.16 6.71
C PRO A 21 -9.45 13.99 5.62
N SER A 22 -9.15 15.29 5.55
CA SER A 22 -9.72 16.23 4.57
C SER A 22 -9.90 15.60 3.19
N LYS A 23 -11.02 15.87 2.53
CA LYS A 23 -11.32 15.35 1.18
C LYS A 23 -10.25 15.65 0.14
N GLN A 24 -9.46 16.71 0.37
CA GLN A 24 -8.33 17.08 -0.47
C GLN A 24 -7.12 16.16 -0.31
N VAL A 25 -7.05 15.33 0.74
CA VAL A 25 -5.87 14.52 1.03
C VAL A 25 -6.05 13.09 0.46
N PRO A 26 -5.17 12.58 -0.44
CA PRO A 26 -5.40 11.37 -1.23
C PRO A 26 -5.08 10.06 -0.47
N HIS A 27 -5.53 9.94 0.78
CA HIS A 27 -5.42 8.72 1.56
C HIS A 27 -6.47 8.64 2.66
N ILE A 28 -6.62 7.46 3.23
CA ILE A 28 -7.33 7.23 4.50
C ILE A 28 -6.40 6.51 5.49
N PHE A 29 -6.88 6.35 6.72
CA PHE A 29 -6.26 5.48 7.71
C PHE A 29 -7.21 4.35 8.09
N LEU A 30 -6.65 3.14 8.16
CA LEU A 30 -7.32 1.97 8.68
C LEU A 30 -6.61 1.50 9.94
N SER A 31 -7.34 1.46 11.04
CA SER A 31 -6.81 1.06 12.34
C SER A 31 -7.52 -0.18 12.86
N CYS A 32 -6.77 -1.15 13.36
CA CYS A 32 -7.30 -2.24 14.18
C CYS A 32 -6.83 -2.06 15.63
N ILE A 33 -7.77 -2.15 16.56
CA ILE A 33 -7.51 -2.05 18.01
C ILE A 33 -8.27 -3.15 18.74
N ASN A 34 -7.65 -3.70 19.78
CA ASN A 34 -8.23 -4.69 20.67
C ASN A 34 -8.76 -4.06 21.95
N ARG A 35 -9.65 -4.80 22.60
CA ARG A 35 -10.12 -4.50 23.94
C ARG A 35 -9.15 -5.14 24.93
N LYS A 36 -8.67 -4.36 25.89
CA LYS A 36 -7.80 -4.79 26.98
C LYS A 36 -8.59 -5.58 28.02
N ASP A 37 -7.88 -6.27 28.90
CA ASP A 37 -8.48 -7.10 29.96
C ASP A 37 -9.28 -6.28 30.99
N ASP A 38 -8.90 -5.02 31.19
CA ASP A 38 -9.64 -4.05 32.03
C ASP A 38 -10.94 -3.54 31.37
N GLY A 39 -11.23 -3.99 30.14
CA GLY A 39 -12.41 -3.61 29.38
C GLY A 39 -12.29 -2.30 28.61
N SER A 40 -11.17 -1.58 28.72
CA SER A 40 -10.84 -0.41 27.89
C SER A 40 -10.39 -0.84 26.49
N TRP A 41 -10.36 0.09 25.53
CA TRP A 41 -9.83 -0.17 24.19
C TRP A 41 -8.40 0.34 24.07
N GLU A 42 -7.57 -0.36 23.31
CA GLU A 42 -6.26 0.14 22.88
C GLU A 42 -6.40 1.51 22.21
N LYS A 43 -5.43 2.39 22.48
CA LYS A 43 -5.39 3.74 21.93
C LYS A 43 -4.21 3.89 20.98
N THR A 44 -4.52 4.19 19.73
CA THR A 44 -3.50 4.44 18.69
C THR A 44 -2.60 5.63 19.01
N SER A 45 -3.07 6.60 19.80
CA SER A 45 -2.26 7.75 20.26
C SER A 45 -1.17 7.37 21.26
N GLU A 46 -1.32 6.24 21.94
CA GLU A 46 -0.36 5.72 22.93
C GLU A 46 0.54 4.64 22.28
N GLY A 47 0.51 4.49 20.95
CA GLY A 47 1.28 3.50 20.21
C GLY A 47 0.68 2.09 20.24
N GLU A 48 -0.54 1.93 20.75
CA GLU A 48 -1.25 0.65 20.83
C GLU A 48 -2.07 0.36 19.57
N GLY A 49 -2.40 -0.92 19.36
CA GLY A 49 -3.08 -1.39 18.16
C GLY A 49 -2.20 -1.28 16.92
N LYS A 50 -2.84 -1.19 15.75
CA LYS A 50 -2.12 -0.99 14.49
C LYS A 50 -2.91 -0.12 13.52
N THR A 51 -2.27 0.92 13.03
CA THR A 51 -2.81 1.82 12.00
C THR A 51 -1.93 1.74 10.76
N VAL A 52 -2.56 1.69 9.60
CA VAL A 52 -1.91 1.86 8.29
C VAL A 52 -2.59 3.00 7.56
N ARG A 53 -1.79 3.77 6.81
CA ARG A 53 -2.31 4.66 5.77
C ARG A 53 -2.77 3.77 4.61
N LEU A 54 -3.74 4.19 3.82
CA LEU A 54 -4.13 3.50 2.59
C LEU A 54 -4.25 4.53 1.48
N SER A 55 -3.60 4.31 0.35
CA SER A 55 -3.79 5.14 -0.84
C SER A 55 -5.17 4.95 -1.48
N ILE A 56 -5.46 5.77 -2.50
CA ILE A 56 -6.63 5.62 -3.36
C ILE A 56 -6.64 4.22 -4.04
N GLU A 57 -5.50 3.76 -4.53
CA GLU A 57 -5.35 2.44 -5.18
C GLU A 57 -5.60 1.30 -4.20
N GLU A 58 -5.13 1.39 -2.96
CA GLU A 58 -5.40 0.36 -1.95
C GLU A 58 -6.89 0.34 -1.54
N ILE A 59 -7.55 1.50 -1.50
CA ILE A 59 -9.01 1.57 -1.32
C ILE A 59 -9.73 0.83 -2.45
N ILE A 60 -9.31 1.03 -3.71
CA ILE A 60 -9.86 0.32 -4.87
C ILE A 60 -9.66 -1.19 -4.72
N CYS A 61 -8.47 -1.65 -4.32
CA CYS A 61 -8.20 -3.07 -4.12
C CYS A 61 -9.09 -3.70 -3.03
N ILE A 62 -9.32 -2.98 -1.92
CA ILE A 62 -10.24 -3.42 -0.87
C ILE A 62 -11.68 -3.48 -1.39
N LEU A 63 -12.11 -2.49 -2.19
CA LEU A 63 -13.44 -2.47 -2.80
C LEU A 63 -13.64 -3.62 -3.78
N GLU A 64 -12.63 -4.00 -4.56
CA GLU A 64 -12.68 -5.19 -5.43
C GLU A 64 -12.98 -6.48 -4.62
N VAL A 65 -12.40 -6.61 -3.43
CA VAL A 65 -12.71 -7.73 -2.53
C VAL A 65 -14.14 -7.61 -1.98
N LEU A 66 -14.55 -6.42 -1.53
CA LEU A 66 -15.90 -6.18 -0.99
C LEU A 66 -17.01 -6.41 -2.02
N TYR A 67 -16.75 -6.07 -3.28
CA TYR A 67 -17.62 -6.33 -4.43
C TYR A 67 -17.55 -7.76 -4.95
N ARG A 68 -16.77 -8.63 -4.30
CA ARG A 68 -16.57 -10.05 -4.66
C ARG A 68 -16.01 -10.26 -6.07
N ARG A 69 -15.26 -9.28 -6.57
CA ARG A 69 -14.51 -9.40 -7.82
C ARG A 69 -13.15 -10.07 -7.59
N SER A 70 -12.64 -9.97 -6.36
CA SER A 70 -11.45 -10.68 -5.89
C SER A 70 -11.76 -11.42 -4.58
N ALA A 71 -11.20 -12.63 -4.39
CA ALA A 71 -11.38 -13.37 -3.14
C ALA A 71 -10.65 -12.70 -1.98
N ASN A 72 -9.47 -12.13 -2.27
CA ASN A 72 -8.66 -11.42 -1.30
C ASN A 72 -7.68 -10.45 -1.96
N TRP A 73 -7.16 -9.53 -1.15
CA TRP A 73 -6.09 -8.60 -1.46
C TRP A 73 -5.08 -8.61 -0.31
N ARG A 74 -3.80 -8.45 -0.67
CA ARG A 74 -2.70 -8.25 0.29
C ARG A 74 -1.95 -6.97 -0.04
N GLY A 75 -1.81 -6.10 0.95
CA GLY A 75 -0.94 -4.94 0.91
C GLY A 75 0.26 -5.15 1.83
N TYR A 76 1.41 -4.58 1.49
CA TYR A 76 2.56 -4.55 2.39
C TYR A 76 3.11 -3.14 2.49
N HIS A 77 3.15 -2.63 3.71
CA HIS A 77 3.71 -1.32 4.03
C HIS A 77 5.07 -1.50 4.68
N VAL A 78 6.12 -0.97 4.07
CA VAL A 78 7.49 -1.06 4.62
C VAL A 78 7.91 0.30 5.16
N PHE A 79 8.22 0.36 6.46
CA PHE A 79 8.72 1.56 7.14
C PHE A 79 9.87 1.20 8.08
N LYS A 80 11.03 1.84 7.93
CA LYS A 80 12.25 1.61 8.74
C LYS A 80 12.52 0.11 8.96
N GLU A 81 12.60 -0.64 7.84
CA GLU A 81 12.82 -2.09 7.77
C GLU A 81 11.69 -2.99 8.31
N ARG A 82 10.62 -2.41 8.87
CA ARG A 82 9.46 -3.18 9.34
C ARG A 82 8.43 -3.30 8.24
N LYS A 83 8.19 -4.53 7.78
CA LYS A 83 7.12 -4.87 6.83
C LYS A 83 5.82 -5.19 7.59
N THR A 84 4.78 -4.39 7.37
CA THR A 84 3.44 -4.62 7.89
C THR A 84 2.55 -5.19 6.78
N GLU A 85 2.05 -6.41 6.95
CA GLU A 85 1.03 -6.99 6.06
C GLU A 85 -0.35 -6.37 6.36
N ILE A 86 -1.06 -6.05 5.30
CA ILE A 86 -2.48 -5.74 5.28
C ILE A 86 -3.14 -6.85 4.45
N TYR A 87 -4.18 -7.46 4.98
CA TYR A 87 -4.92 -8.50 4.27
C TYR A 87 -6.42 -8.26 4.40
N VAL A 88 -7.12 -8.30 3.28
CA VAL A 88 -8.57 -8.28 3.24
C VAL A 88 -9.02 -9.45 2.38
N GLY A 89 -9.87 -10.32 2.92
CA GLY A 89 -10.35 -11.48 2.16
C GLY A 89 -11.55 -12.15 2.78
N TRP A 90 -12.29 -12.89 1.97
CA TRP A 90 -13.42 -13.69 2.43
C TRP A 90 -12.90 -14.93 3.16
N GLU A 91 -13.36 -15.11 4.41
CA GLU A 91 -13.10 -16.35 5.15
C GLU A 91 -14.16 -17.40 4.83
N ASP A 92 -15.40 -16.94 4.64
CA ASP A 92 -16.53 -17.74 4.19
C ASP A 92 -17.46 -16.84 3.38
N GLU A 93 -17.43 -16.99 2.05
CA GLU A 93 -18.25 -16.20 1.12
C GLU A 93 -19.75 -16.47 1.31
N SER A 94 -20.12 -17.72 1.60
CA SER A 94 -21.51 -18.13 1.80
C SER A 94 -22.12 -17.46 3.03
N ARG A 95 -21.32 -17.32 4.11
CA ARG A 95 -21.71 -16.67 5.36
C ARG A 95 -21.39 -15.17 5.41
N GLN A 96 -20.88 -14.62 4.32
CA GLN A 96 -20.51 -13.21 4.20
C GLN A 96 -19.58 -12.73 5.33
N VAL A 97 -18.58 -13.54 5.66
CA VAL A 97 -17.60 -13.21 6.69
C VAL A 97 -16.32 -12.73 6.03
N LEU A 98 -16.10 -11.42 6.09
CA LEU A 98 -14.86 -10.81 5.62
C LEU A 98 -13.85 -10.72 6.76
N ARG A 99 -12.63 -11.14 6.51
CA ARG A 99 -11.50 -11.00 7.42
C ARG A 99 -10.64 -9.84 6.96
N VAL A 100 -10.39 -8.90 7.87
CA VAL A 100 -9.39 -7.84 7.72
C VAL A 100 -8.28 -8.09 8.73
N LYS A 101 -7.02 -8.06 8.29
CA LYS A 101 -5.82 -8.25 9.10
C LYS A 101 -4.85 -7.10 8.83
N ILE A 102 -4.25 -6.55 9.87
CA ILE A 102 -3.21 -5.52 9.81
C ILE A 102 -2.12 -5.91 10.82
N GLY A 103 -0.98 -6.41 10.32
CA GLY A 103 -0.01 -7.12 11.15
C GLY A 103 -0.69 -8.25 11.93
N GLU A 104 -0.49 -8.31 13.25
CA GLU A 104 -1.11 -9.34 14.10
C GLU A 104 -2.60 -9.08 14.45
N HIS A 105 -3.13 -7.91 14.11
CA HIS A 105 -4.50 -7.53 14.47
C HIS A 105 -5.48 -8.02 13.42
N ILE A 106 -6.52 -8.74 13.85
CA ILE A 106 -7.50 -9.35 12.94
C ILE A 106 -8.92 -8.94 13.35
N LYS A 107 -9.70 -8.37 12.44
CA LYS A 107 -11.13 -8.11 12.63
C LYS A 107 -11.95 -8.82 11.57
N LYS A 108 -13.00 -9.54 12.02
CA LYS A 108 -14.02 -10.08 11.13
C LYS A 108 -15.17 -9.08 11.00
N LEU A 109 -15.63 -8.85 9.78
CA LEU A 109 -16.83 -8.07 9.45
C LEU A 109 -17.89 -9.02 8.90
N ARG A 110 -19.13 -8.71 9.25
CA ARG A 110 -20.35 -9.40 8.81
C ARG A 110 -21.41 -8.36 8.56
N PHE A 111 -22.51 -8.75 7.92
CA PHE A 111 -23.72 -7.94 7.87
C PHE A 111 -24.12 -7.46 9.29
N PRO A 112 -24.55 -6.20 9.48
CA PRO A 112 -24.65 -5.12 8.49
C PRO A 112 -23.37 -4.28 8.31
N ASN A 113 -22.38 -4.46 9.19
CA ASN A 113 -21.14 -3.68 9.20
C ASN A 113 -20.35 -3.80 7.88
N LEU A 114 -20.43 -4.98 7.24
CA LEU A 114 -19.85 -5.21 5.92
C LEU A 114 -20.42 -4.25 4.88
N ASN A 115 -21.75 -4.19 4.72
CA ASN A 115 -22.40 -3.32 3.75
C ASN A 115 -22.09 -1.84 4.03
N PHE A 116 -22.09 -1.46 5.31
CA PHE A 116 -21.72 -0.10 5.69
C PHE A 116 -20.28 0.21 5.28
N MET A 117 -19.33 -0.70 5.53
CA MET A 117 -17.94 -0.51 5.12
C MET A 117 -17.84 -0.30 3.60
N THR A 118 -18.53 -1.13 2.80
CA THR A 118 -18.55 -1.00 1.34
C THR A 118 -19.05 0.38 0.91
N LEU A 119 -20.22 0.80 1.39
CA LEU A 119 -20.80 2.10 1.05
C LEU A 119 -19.92 3.27 1.50
N LEU A 120 -19.31 3.15 2.67
CA LEU A 120 -18.42 4.18 3.21
C LEU A 120 -17.15 4.33 2.36
N LEU A 121 -16.50 3.22 2.00
CA LEU A 121 -15.28 3.26 1.19
C LEU A 121 -15.57 3.72 -0.23
N ASP A 122 -16.71 3.36 -0.82
CA ASP A 122 -17.13 3.84 -2.13
C ASP A 122 -17.39 5.36 -2.12
N HIS A 123 -18.12 5.85 -1.11
CA HIS A 123 -18.32 7.29 -0.89
C HIS A 123 -16.99 8.04 -0.76
N ILE A 124 -16.09 7.56 0.11
CA ILE A 124 -14.79 8.21 0.32
C ILE A 124 -13.95 8.15 -0.96
N LEU A 125 -13.93 7.01 -1.67
CA LEU A 125 -13.17 6.89 -2.91
C LEU A 125 -13.60 7.94 -3.94
N ASN A 126 -14.91 8.06 -4.18
CA ASN A 126 -15.45 9.03 -5.14
C ASN A 126 -15.09 10.47 -4.73
N GLU A 127 -15.20 10.80 -3.45
CA GLU A 127 -14.81 12.10 -2.91
C GLU A 127 -13.31 12.38 -3.10
N LYS A 128 -12.44 11.40 -2.82
CA LYS A 128 -10.99 11.54 -2.97
C LYS A 128 -10.57 11.68 -4.42
N ILE A 129 -11.21 10.95 -5.34
CA ILE A 129 -10.99 11.14 -6.78
C ILE A 129 -11.43 12.55 -7.19
N GLU A 130 -12.58 13.02 -6.74
CA GLU A 130 -13.06 14.36 -7.12
C GLU A 130 -12.15 15.48 -6.61
N PHE A 131 -11.76 15.44 -5.33
CA PHE A 131 -11.11 16.59 -4.67
C PHE A 131 -9.61 16.45 -4.47
N ALA A 132 -9.06 15.24 -4.41
CA ALA A 132 -7.63 15.01 -4.19
C ALA A 132 -6.86 14.74 -5.49
N THR A 133 -7.51 14.76 -6.66
CA THR A 133 -6.83 14.64 -7.96
C THR A 133 -7.12 15.80 -8.92
N SER A 134 -7.84 16.84 -8.49
CA SER A 134 -8.31 17.93 -9.38
C SER A 134 -7.26 19.01 -9.71
N GLY A 135 -5.97 18.80 -9.42
CA GLY A 135 -4.88 19.71 -9.79
C GLY A 135 -4.87 21.09 -9.09
N THR A 136 -5.87 21.40 -8.25
CA THR A 136 -6.03 22.68 -7.54
C THR A 136 -5.55 22.62 -6.09
N PHE A 137 -4.45 21.92 -5.82
CA PHE A 137 -3.82 21.99 -4.50
C PHE A 137 -3.14 23.34 -4.34
N ASP A 138 -3.76 24.23 -3.55
CA ASP A 138 -3.06 25.39 -3.00
C ASP A 138 -2.07 24.88 -1.92
N THR A 139 -0.87 24.53 -2.35
CA THR A 139 0.27 24.14 -1.50
C THR A 139 0.64 25.22 -0.48
N LYS A 140 0.13 26.45 -0.62
CA LYS A 140 0.43 27.61 0.22
C LYS A 140 -0.11 27.53 1.66
N THR A 141 -1.01 26.59 1.97
CA THR A 141 -1.59 26.50 3.33
C THR A 141 -0.82 25.56 4.27
N ILE A 142 0.21 24.84 3.79
CA ILE A 142 0.97 23.85 4.57
C ILE A 142 2.29 24.42 5.13
N GLU A 143 2.62 25.70 4.93
CA GLU A 143 3.90 26.30 5.38
C GLU A 143 4.08 26.44 6.92
N LYS A 144 3.22 25.86 7.77
CA LYS A 144 3.37 25.96 9.24
C LYS A 144 3.22 24.67 10.04
N VAL A 145 3.24 23.52 9.39
CA VAL A 145 3.50 22.26 10.10
C VAL A 145 4.78 21.72 9.53
N GLU A 146 5.80 21.52 10.38
CA GLU A 146 6.96 20.68 10.07
C GLU A 146 6.43 19.26 9.77
N VAL A 147 5.93 19.06 8.55
CA VAL A 147 5.64 17.74 8.00
C VAL A 147 6.90 17.37 7.26
N ASP A 148 7.61 16.40 7.83
CA ASP A 148 8.66 15.60 7.20
C ASP A 148 8.41 15.50 5.69
N GLU A 149 9.46 15.81 4.91
CA GLU A 149 9.55 15.79 3.44
C GLU A 149 8.48 14.91 2.80
N GLU A 150 7.71 15.45 1.84
CA GLU A 150 6.69 14.73 1.08
C GLU A 150 7.20 13.35 0.61
N VAL A 151 6.87 12.32 1.40
CA VAL A 151 7.22 10.94 1.10
C VAL A 151 6.35 10.52 -0.08
N GLU A 152 6.92 10.53 -1.27
CA GLU A 152 6.29 9.99 -2.47
C GLU A 152 6.22 8.46 -2.33
N PHE A 153 5.02 7.93 -2.04
CA PHE A 153 4.80 6.50 -1.89
C PHE A 153 4.66 5.88 -3.29
N GLY A 154 5.66 5.10 -3.71
CA GLY A 154 5.53 4.26 -4.90
C GLY A 154 4.67 3.03 -4.60
N LEU A 155 3.54 2.90 -5.30
CA LEU A 155 2.68 1.71 -5.24
C LEU A 155 3.09 0.70 -6.31
N PHE A 156 3.65 -0.42 -5.89
CA PHE A 156 3.91 -1.55 -6.77
C PHE A 156 2.76 -2.56 -6.66
N SER A 157 2.06 -2.80 -7.76
CA SER A 157 0.96 -3.77 -7.81
C SER A 157 1.33 -4.98 -8.68
N GLU A 158 1.50 -6.13 -8.04
CA GLU A 158 1.66 -7.42 -8.73
C GLU A 158 0.31 -8.15 -8.76
N HIS A 159 -0.13 -8.54 -9.96
CA HIS A 159 -1.31 -9.38 -10.14
C HIS A 159 -0.85 -10.83 -10.16
N ILE A 160 -1.12 -11.56 -9.08
CA ILE A 160 -0.76 -12.97 -8.95
C ILE A 160 -2.02 -13.79 -9.23
N THR A 161 -1.99 -14.65 -10.25
CA THR A 161 -3.08 -15.58 -10.51
C THR A 161 -2.91 -16.80 -9.60
N ALA A 162 -3.83 -17.02 -8.67
CA ALA A 162 -3.78 -18.18 -7.79
C ALA A 162 -4.17 -19.48 -8.53
N ARG A 163 -3.75 -20.63 -8.00
CA ARG A 163 -4.00 -21.96 -8.59
C ARG A 163 -5.48 -22.34 -8.72
N ASP A 164 -6.37 -21.62 -8.04
CA ASP A 164 -7.82 -21.78 -8.04
C ASP A 164 -8.54 -20.88 -9.07
N GLY A 165 -7.80 -20.08 -9.85
CA GLY A 165 -8.36 -19.20 -10.88
C GLY A 165 -8.85 -17.85 -10.36
N LEU A 166 -8.66 -17.54 -9.07
CA LEU A 166 -8.94 -16.23 -8.48
C LEU A 166 -7.74 -15.29 -8.60
N HIS A 167 -8.01 -14.02 -8.93
CA HIS A 167 -6.98 -12.98 -8.95
C HIS A 167 -6.61 -12.57 -7.51
N ILE A 168 -5.34 -12.73 -7.16
CA ILE A 168 -4.75 -12.14 -5.96
C ILE A 168 -4.05 -10.85 -6.40
N VAL A 169 -4.48 -9.73 -5.82
CA VAL A 169 -3.78 -8.46 -5.98
C VAL A 169 -2.84 -8.29 -4.79
N GLU A 170 -1.54 -8.16 -5.06
CA GLU A 170 -0.53 -7.82 -4.07
C GLU A 170 -0.03 -6.40 -4.32
N THR A 171 -0.25 -5.49 -3.37
CA THR A 171 0.32 -4.13 -3.41
C THR A 171 1.45 -4.01 -2.40
N THR A 172 2.52 -3.33 -2.76
CA THR A 172 3.57 -2.94 -1.81
C THR A 172 3.74 -1.44 -1.88
N GLU A 173 3.48 -0.75 -0.76
CA GLU A 173 3.84 0.65 -0.53
C GLU A 173 5.19 0.70 0.19
N PHE A 174 6.14 1.40 -0.40
CA PHE A 174 7.44 1.66 0.23
C PHE A 174 7.50 3.13 0.66
N SER A 175 7.72 3.40 1.95
CA SER A 175 8.17 4.71 2.40
C SER A 175 9.68 4.79 2.11
N ALA A 176 10.05 4.97 0.84
CA ALA A 176 11.43 5.19 0.53
C ALA A 176 11.76 6.62 0.98
N SER A 177 12.58 6.79 2.01
CA SER A 177 13.60 7.83 1.88
C SER A 177 14.24 7.58 0.51
N ARG A 178 14.26 8.58 -0.39
CA ARG A 178 14.85 8.49 -1.74
C ARG A 178 16.38 8.31 -1.67
N SER A 179 16.85 7.34 -0.89
CA SER A 179 18.23 6.90 -0.93
C SER A 179 18.36 6.08 -2.20
N THR A 180 18.99 6.67 -3.19
CA THR A 180 19.41 5.97 -4.39
C THR A 180 20.76 5.33 -4.16
N VAL A 181 21.04 4.24 -4.88
CA VAL A 181 22.34 3.60 -4.92
C VAL A 181 22.78 3.51 -6.38
N GLU A 182 24.05 3.77 -6.62
CA GLU A 182 24.66 3.57 -7.93
C GLU A 182 25.05 2.10 -8.08
N ILE A 183 24.56 1.46 -9.13
CA ILE A 183 24.94 0.09 -9.51
C ILE A 183 25.57 0.09 -10.90
N ASN A 184 26.50 -0.84 -11.14
CA ASN A 184 27.01 -1.12 -12.49
C ASN A 184 26.31 -2.37 -13.02
N ALA A 185 25.51 -2.22 -14.07
CA ALA A 185 24.74 -3.33 -14.64
C ALA A 185 24.68 -3.27 -16.17
N LYS A 186 24.54 -4.44 -16.80
CA LYS A 186 24.28 -4.59 -18.25
C LYS A 186 22.79 -4.78 -18.48
N ILE A 187 22.21 -4.07 -19.43
CA ILE A 187 20.79 -4.22 -19.79
C ILE A 187 20.67 -5.28 -20.88
N LYS A 188 20.11 -6.46 -20.55
CA LYS A 188 19.97 -7.56 -21.51
C LYS A 188 18.69 -7.47 -22.33
N VAL A 189 17.59 -7.16 -21.65
CA VAL A 189 16.25 -7.20 -22.23
C VAL A 189 15.43 -6.04 -21.66
N GLU A 190 14.65 -5.41 -22.52
CA GLU A 190 13.68 -4.40 -22.13
C GLU A 190 12.26 -4.94 -22.30
N SER A 191 11.40 -4.63 -21.33
CA SER A 191 9.96 -4.75 -21.42
C SER A 191 9.31 -3.36 -21.27
N PRO A 192 7.99 -3.22 -21.51
CA PRO A 192 7.32 -1.94 -21.34
C PRO A 192 7.47 -1.33 -19.93
N LYS A 193 7.56 -2.16 -18.88
CA LYS A 193 7.59 -1.69 -17.47
C LYS A 193 8.88 -1.97 -16.71
N ALA A 194 9.75 -2.84 -17.22
CA ALA A 194 10.96 -3.28 -16.52
C ALA A 194 12.12 -3.60 -17.47
N LEU A 195 13.34 -3.55 -16.95
CA LEU A 195 14.56 -4.00 -17.62
C LEU A 195 15.09 -5.26 -16.94
N LEU A 196 15.57 -6.22 -17.72
CA LEU A 196 16.38 -7.33 -17.21
C LEU A 196 17.82 -6.86 -17.21
N ILE A 197 18.40 -6.76 -16.01
CA ILE A 197 19.78 -6.33 -15.84
C ILE A 197 20.66 -7.46 -15.30
N THR A 198 21.93 -7.44 -15.69
CA THR A 198 22.97 -8.36 -15.22
C THR A 198 24.06 -7.56 -14.52
N LEU A 199 24.35 -7.88 -13.27
CA LEU A 199 25.41 -7.24 -12.51
C LEU A 199 26.79 -7.76 -12.90
N HIS A 200 27.84 -7.08 -12.43
CA HIS A 200 29.21 -7.59 -12.53
C HIS A 200 29.40 -8.97 -11.87
N SER A 201 28.61 -9.27 -10.82
CA SER A 201 28.59 -10.59 -10.16
C SER A 201 28.03 -11.72 -11.02
N GLY A 202 27.43 -11.40 -12.17
CA GLY A 202 26.75 -12.36 -13.04
C GLY A 202 25.30 -12.66 -12.63
N GLU A 203 24.80 -12.05 -11.55
CA GLU A 203 23.41 -12.16 -11.13
C GLU A 203 22.48 -11.37 -12.06
N GLU A 204 21.34 -11.98 -12.39
CA GLU A 204 20.32 -11.40 -13.26
C GLU A 204 19.03 -11.15 -12.50
N PHE A 205 18.45 -9.98 -12.66
CA PHE A 205 17.14 -9.66 -12.08
C PHE A 205 16.42 -8.57 -12.87
N TRP A 206 15.10 -8.53 -12.69
CA TRP A 206 14.23 -7.53 -13.28
C TRP A 206 14.14 -6.29 -12.40
N ILE A 207 14.34 -5.12 -13.00
CA ILE A 207 14.20 -3.83 -12.35
C ILE A 207 13.11 -2.98 -13.04
N PRO A 208 12.13 -2.44 -12.31
CA PRO A 208 11.14 -1.52 -12.85
C PRO A 208 11.78 -0.24 -13.39
N LYS A 209 11.33 0.24 -14.56
CA LYS A 209 11.84 1.50 -15.14
C LYS A 209 11.59 2.71 -14.23
N SER A 210 10.50 2.69 -13.48
CA SER A 210 10.13 3.77 -12.53
C SER A 210 11.09 3.91 -11.35
N THR A 211 11.99 2.95 -11.15
CA THR A 211 12.93 2.92 -10.02
C THR A 211 14.37 3.24 -10.44
N ILE A 212 14.55 3.56 -11.73
CA ILE A 212 15.82 3.99 -12.32
C ILE A 212 15.73 5.49 -12.54
N HIS A 213 16.64 6.24 -11.91
CA HIS A 213 16.68 7.70 -11.93
C HIS A 213 17.78 8.27 -12.83
N SER A 214 18.54 7.40 -13.48
CA SER A 214 19.55 7.76 -14.47
C SER A 214 19.06 7.47 -15.88
N ASP A 215 19.60 8.19 -16.86
CA ASP A 215 19.49 7.79 -18.26
C ASP A 215 20.18 6.43 -18.47
N TYR A 216 19.64 5.64 -19.39
CA TYR A 216 20.17 4.33 -19.75
C TYR A 216 19.95 4.05 -21.24
N ASP A 217 20.86 3.28 -21.84
CA ASP A 217 20.79 2.89 -23.24
C ASP A 217 20.50 1.39 -23.35
N VAL A 218 19.38 1.05 -24.01
CA VAL A 218 18.96 -0.33 -24.23
C VAL A 218 19.63 -0.94 -25.48
N SER A 219 20.20 -0.09 -26.34
CA SER A 219 20.85 -0.46 -27.60
C SER A 219 22.15 -1.24 -27.35
N GLU A 220 22.86 -0.90 -26.27
CA GLU A 220 24.16 -1.48 -25.94
C GLU A 220 24.06 -2.62 -24.91
N LYS A 221 23.55 -3.77 -25.38
CA LYS A 221 23.23 -4.94 -24.53
C LYS A 221 24.41 -5.58 -23.78
N ASN A 222 25.65 -5.23 -24.13
CA ASN A 222 26.86 -5.84 -23.58
C ASN A 222 27.73 -4.89 -22.77
N GLU A 223 27.39 -3.61 -22.72
CA GLU A 223 28.15 -2.60 -21.96
C GLU A 223 27.64 -2.48 -20.52
N LEU A 224 28.58 -2.24 -19.60
CA LEU A 224 28.25 -1.94 -18.21
C LEU A 224 27.88 -0.47 -18.11
N GLN A 225 26.65 -0.21 -17.70
CA GLN A 225 26.14 1.14 -17.48
C GLN A 225 25.96 1.39 -16.00
N LYS A 226 26.25 2.63 -15.59
CA LYS A 226 25.97 3.13 -14.24
C LYS A 226 24.49 3.47 -14.15
N LEU A 227 23.76 2.73 -13.32
CA LEU A 227 22.35 2.99 -13.06
C LEU A 227 22.20 3.55 -11.65
N ILE A 228 21.50 4.67 -11.52
CA ILE A 228 21.08 5.20 -10.23
C ILE A 228 19.70 4.61 -9.94
N VAL A 229 19.61 3.76 -8.93
CA VAL A 229 18.39 2.98 -8.66
C VAL A 229 17.96 3.11 -7.21
N ASP A 230 16.67 2.90 -6.95
CA ASP A 230 16.19 2.89 -5.58
C ASP A 230 16.85 1.78 -4.75
N LYS A 231 17.36 2.14 -3.57
CA LYS A 231 18.06 1.21 -2.68
C LYS A 231 17.26 -0.04 -2.32
N TRP A 232 15.94 0.10 -2.16
CA TRP A 232 15.06 -0.98 -1.75
C TRP A 232 15.05 -2.16 -2.75
N ILE A 233 15.28 -1.89 -4.03
CA ILE A 233 15.34 -2.93 -5.07
C ILE A 233 16.58 -3.80 -4.91
N ILE A 234 17.70 -3.17 -4.56
CA ILE A 234 18.97 -3.86 -4.32
C ILE A 234 18.90 -4.69 -3.05
N GLU A 235 18.26 -4.16 -2.01
CA GLU A 235 18.01 -4.87 -0.75
C GLU A 235 17.06 -6.07 -0.94
N LYS A 236 15.97 -5.92 -1.72
CA LYS A 236 15.01 -7.00 -2.03
C LYS A 236 15.70 -8.21 -2.66
N HIS A 237 16.63 -7.95 -3.58
CA HIS A 237 17.36 -8.98 -4.31
C HIS A 237 18.63 -9.48 -3.58
N LYS A 238 18.93 -8.96 -2.37
CA LYS A 238 20.10 -9.32 -1.54
C LYS A 238 21.46 -9.13 -2.24
N ILE A 239 21.54 -8.16 -3.13
CA ILE A 239 22.68 -7.94 -4.01
C ILE A 239 23.87 -7.27 -3.29
N LEU A 240 23.60 -6.47 -2.25
CA LEU A 240 24.63 -5.87 -1.41
C LEU A 240 24.70 -6.63 -0.08
N LYS A 241 25.79 -7.35 0.13
CA LYS A 241 26.24 -7.82 1.45
C LYS A 241 27.38 -6.95 1.94
#